data_AF-A0A0X3Y187-F1
#
_entry.id   AF-A0A0X3Y187-F1
#
_cell.length_a   1.000
_cell.length_b   1.000
_cell.length_c   1.000
_cell.angle_alpha   90.00
_cell.angle_beta   90.00
_cell.angle_gamma   90.00
#
_symmetry.space_group_name_H-M   'P 1'
#
loop_
_entity.id
_entity.type
_entity.pdbx_description
1 polymer ?
#
loop_
_entity_poly.entity_id
_entity_poly.type
_entity_poly.pdbx_seq_one_letter_code
_entity_poly.pdbx_strand_id
1 'polypeptide(L)'
;MFLYLDFYFIFLGTLLFLFTNVVHKTIFNRQYLGITIEDEKVSELYGRAYINFTARTSIIIIDTLILSFFKIEIKNILISSFISSFLIVWPAIIFFKLYNIFNFLKFKIIIRYIFYIIVNVLTSYCTIKYLKSAFLGEYIFILDNSAVSFIFTIIPILIPGIIEKIISKVFYTYTDKPFIEKFYEEINITLENIDLIKYKIFNLYKYEIKKFSQKNDINPKIVLYILCIESLYRGNFFERISEKIYCCFFYDLAIKKDISIGISQIKLSVISNILEQSPYVFKKKLFNPRFLIKITCKIIKEETLNFKKTKTKDIYTYLASIYNGNYNNISVKVYAATLRTLMGKNKIIGYKEYDEYEILYN
;
A
#
# COMPACT_ATOMS: atom_id res chain seq x y z
N MET A 1 18.10 -39.51 -11.39
CA MET A 1 16.65 -39.43 -11.15
C MET A 1 16.30 -38.67 -9.87
N PHE A 2 16.95 -38.96 -8.73
CA PHE A 2 16.71 -38.27 -7.44
C PHE A 2 16.96 -36.74 -7.47
N LEU A 3 18.04 -36.25 -8.08
CA LEU A 3 18.35 -34.80 -8.17
C LEU A 3 17.28 -33.97 -8.90
N TYR A 4 16.62 -34.54 -9.89
CA TYR A 4 15.55 -33.86 -10.65
C TYR A 4 14.24 -33.78 -9.85
N LEU A 5 13.98 -34.76 -8.99
CA LEU A 5 12.84 -34.76 -8.08
C LEU A 5 12.99 -33.69 -6.99
N ASP A 6 14.18 -33.55 -6.40
CA ASP A 6 14.45 -32.50 -5.42
C ASP A 6 14.27 -31.11 -6.02
N PHE A 7 14.82 -30.89 -7.21
CA PHE A 7 14.66 -29.61 -7.91
C PHE A 7 13.19 -29.30 -8.21
N TYR A 8 12.42 -30.29 -8.65
CA TYR A 8 10.99 -30.13 -8.90
C TYR A 8 10.22 -29.73 -7.63
N PHE A 9 10.49 -30.38 -6.50
CA PHE A 9 9.83 -30.04 -5.23
C PHE A 9 10.27 -28.67 -4.69
N ILE A 10 11.55 -28.30 -4.86
CA ILE A 10 12.04 -26.96 -4.50
C ILE A 10 11.35 -25.89 -5.35
N PHE A 11 11.22 -26.14 -6.65
CA PHE A 11 10.56 -25.21 -7.57
C PHE A 11 9.07 -25.05 -7.22
N LEU A 12 8.35 -26.16 -7.01
CA LEU A 12 6.96 -26.16 -6.60
C LEU A 12 6.74 -25.42 -5.28
N GLY A 13 7.58 -25.70 -4.27
CA GLY A 13 7.54 -25.03 -2.99
C GLY A 13 7.80 -23.52 -3.12
N THR A 14 8.79 -23.14 -3.92
CA THR A 14 9.10 -21.73 -4.19
C THR A 14 7.93 -21.00 -4.85
N LEU A 15 7.28 -21.63 -5.83
CA LEU A 15 6.08 -21.07 -6.47
C LEU A 15 4.93 -20.90 -5.49
N LEU A 16 4.69 -21.87 -4.60
CA LEU A 16 3.65 -21.79 -3.59
C LEU A 16 3.87 -20.58 -2.66
N PHE A 17 5.06 -20.47 -2.05
CA PHE A 17 5.39 -19.36 -1.15
C PHE A 17 5.32 -18.00 -1.86
N LEU A 18 5.71 -17.92 -3.14
CA LEU A 18 5.60 -16.68 -3.92
C LEU A 18 4.14 -16.35 -4.21
N PHE A 19 3.33 -17.33 -4.59
CA PHE A 19 1.91 -17.14 -4.89
C PHE A 19 1.14 -16.66 -3.66
N THR A 20 1.30 -17.31 -2.51
CA THR A 20 0.62 -16.91 -1.28
C THR A 20 1.10 -15.55 -0.77
N ASN A 21 2.37 -15.20 -0.98
CA ASN A 21 2.87 -13.85 -0.69
C ASN A 21 2.27 -12.79 -1.64
N VAL A 22 2.00 -13.12 -2.90
CA VAL A 22 1.24 -12.23 -3.80
C VAL A 22 -0.19 -12.07 -3.29
N VAL A 23 -0.85 -13.16 -2.90
CA VAL A 23 -2.20 -13.12 -2.31
C VAL A 23 -2.21 -12.25 -1.04
N HIS A 24 -1.26 -12.45 -0.13
CA HIS A 24 -1.06 -11.62 1.05
C HIS A 24 -0.91 -10.13 0.68
N LYS A 25 -0.04 -9.81 -0.28
CA LYS A 25 0.17 -8.44 -0.79
C LYS A 25 -1.08 -7.83 -1.42
N THR A 26 -1.96 -8.64 -1.99
CA THR A 26 -3.22 -8.15 -2.58
C THR A 26 -4.31 -7.91 -1.54
N ILE A 27 -4.32 -8.70 -0.47
CA ILE A 27 -5.32 -8.60 0.61
C ILE A 27 -4.91 -7.52 1.63
N PHE A 28 -3.62 -7.43 1.94
CA PHE A 28 -3.04 -6.48 2.88
C PHE A 28 -2.22 -5.43 2.10
N ASN A 29 -2.81 -4.23 1.94
CA ASN A 29 -2.38 -3.11 1.07
C ASN A 29 -0.84 -2.80 1.07
N ARG A 30 -0.32 -2.26 -0.05
CA ARG A 30 1.09 -1.93 -0.31
C ARG A 30 1.77 -1.01 0.70
N GLN A 31 1.00 -0.22 1.45
CA GLN A 31 1.52 0.71 2.47
C GLN A 31 2.26 0.01 3.63
N TYR A 32 2.14 -1.32 3.75
CA TYR A 32 2.64 -2.06 4.90
C TYR A 32 3.80 -3.02 4.61
N LEU A 33 4.35 -3.01 3.38
CA LEU A 33 5.38 -3.97 2.97
C LEU A 33 6.66 -3.31 2.45
N GLY A 34 6.76 -1.98 2.56
CA GLY A 34 8.07 -1.34 2.56
C GLY A 34 8.78 -1.72 3.85
N ILE A 35 9.73 -2.68 3.77
CA ILE A 35 10.72 -2.90 4.84
C ILE A 35 11.55 -1.61 5.09
N THR A 36 11.36 -0.58 4.27
CA THR A 36 12.14 0.64 4.25
C THR A 36 11.46 1.90 4.78
N ILE A 37 10.13 2.03 4.88
CA ILE A 37 9.54 3.33 5.26
C ILE A 37 8.23 3.14 6.03
N GLU A 38 8.26 3.43 7.33
CA GLU A 38 7.05 3.61 8.15
C GLU A 38 6.96 5.09 8.60
N ASP A 39 5.79 5.68 8.36
CA ASP A 39 5.41 7.04 8.75
C ASP A 39 5.35 7.23 10.28
N GLU A 40 5.58 8.46 10.74
CA GLU A 40 5.65 8.92 12.15
C GLU A 40 4.38 8.73 13.03
N LYS A 41 3.33 8.04 12.60
CA LYS A 41 2.18 7.73 13.50
C LYS A 41 2.35 6.39 14.19
N VAL A 42 3.34 6.39 15.06
CA VAL A 42 3.91 5.29 15.86
C VAL A 42 2.94 4.76 16.95
N SER A 43 1.62 4.80 16.77
CA SER A 43 0.65 4.15 17.70
C SER A 43 -0.40 3.32 16.99
N GLU A 44 -0.99 3.81 15.88
CA GLU A 44 -1.90 3.01 15.04
C GLU A 44 -1.16 2.04 14.10
N LEU A 45 0.09 2.34 13.76
CA LEU A 45 0.92 1.51 12.88
C LEU A 45 1.43 0.23 13.56
N TYR A 46 1.72 0.25 14.87
CA TYR A 46 2.19 -0.95 15.58
C TYR A 46 1.17 -2.10 15.56
N GLY A 47 -0.11 -1.79 15.75
CA GLY A 47 -1.17 -2.80 15.70
C GLY A 47 -1.32 -3.40 14.29
N ARG A 48 -1.18 -2.59 13.25
CA ARG A 48 -1.32 -3.04 11.85
C ARG A 48 -0.09 -3.77 11.33
N ALA A 49 1.12 -3.34 11.73
CA ALA A 49 2.35 -4.07 11.47
C ALA A 49 2.32 -5.45 12.14
N TYR A 50 1.78 -5.55 13.36
CA TYR A 50 1.56 -6.81 14.04
C TYR A 50 0.55 -7.70 13.31
N ILE A 51 -0.57 -7.15 12.81
CA ILE A 51 -1.56 -7.89 12.01
C ILE A 51 -0.93 -8.43 10.71
N ASN A 52 -0.13 -7.65 10.00
CA ASN A 52 0.52 -8.11 8.77
C ASN A 52 1.62 -9.13 9.04
N PHE A 53 2.39 -8.94 10.10
CA PHE A 53 3.39 -9.90 10.54
C PHE A 53 2.74 -11.24 10.92
N THR A 54 1.66 -11.20 11.71
CA THR A 54 0.90 -12.40 12.10
C THR A 54 0.22 -13.06 10.90
N ALA A 55 -0.34 -12.29 9.97
CA ALA A 55 -0.89 -12.81 8.72
C ALA A 55 0.19 -13.50 7.88
N ARG A 56 1.36 -12.87 7.72
CA ARG A 56 2.46 -13.45 6.93
C ARG A 56 3.05 -14.70 7.57
N THR A 57 3.29 -14.69 8.88
CA THR A 57 3.75 -15.90 9.59
C THR A 57 2.72 -17.02 9.50
N SER A 58 1.43 -16.71 9.62
CA SER A 58 0.34 -17.69 9.43
C SER A 58 0.37 -18.30 8.03
N ILE A 59 0.59 -17.49 6.99
CA ILE A 59 0.72 -17.98 5.61
C ILE A 59 1.92 -18.90 5.45
N ILE A 60 3.08 -18.51 5.99
CA ILE A 60 4.29 -19.36 5.95
C ILE A 60 4.04 -20.70 6.66
N ILE A 61 3.35 -20.68 7.80
CA ILE A 61 2.95 -21.89 8.53
C ILE A 61 2.04 -22.76 7.65
N ILE A 62 1.02 -22.18 7.02
CA ILE A 62 0.08 -22.91 6.14
C ILE A 62 0.81 -23.54 4.96
N ASP A 63 1.64 -22.78 4.24
CA ASP A 63 2.39 -23.28 3.08
C ASP A 63 3.33 -24.41 3.48
N THR A 64 4.02 -24.24 4.60
CA THR A 64 4.93 -25.25 5.15
C THR A 64 4.17 -26.53 5.51
N LEU A 65 2.99 -26.42 6.14
CA LEU A 65 2.17 -27.58 6.46
C LEU A 65 1.69 -28.29 5.21
N ILE A 66 1.15 -27.57 4.23
CA ILE A 66 0.69 -28.12 2.95
C ILE A 66 1.81 -28.96 2.33
N LEU A 67 2.99 -28.36 2.12
CA LEU A 67 4.13 -29.06 1.53
C LEU A 67 4.56 -30.29 2.36
N SER A 68 4.54 -30.16 3.69
CA SER A 68 4.93 -31.24 4.60
C SER A 68 3.94 -32.42 4.62
N PHE A 69 2.65 -32.18 4.39
CA PHE A 69 1.61 -33.21 4.29
C PHE A 69 1.65 -33.93 2.94
N PHE A 70 2.12 -33.27 1.88
CA PHE A 70 2.48 -33.91 0.60
C PHE A 70 3.76 -34.73 0.66
N LYS A 71 4.30 -35.00 1.86
CA LYS A 71 5.52 -35.79 2.11
C LYS A 71 6.77 -35.25 1.41
N ILE A 72 6.83 -33.95 1.14
CA ILE A 72 8.05 -33.29 0.64
C ILE A 72 9.09 -33.26 1.75
N GLU A 73 10.35 -33.54 1.41
CA GLU A 73 11.45 -33.52 2.37
C GLU A 73 11.64 -32.16 3.03
N ILE A 74 11.98 -32.18 4.33
CA ILE A 74 12.20 -30.97 5.15
C ILE A 74 13.23 -30.06 4.50
N LYS A 75 14.33 -30.62 4.01
CA LYS A 75 15.40 -29.89 3.32
C LYS A 75 14.86 -29.08 2.14
N ASN A 76 14.01 -29.69 1.31
CA ASN A 76 13.44 -29.07 0.12
C ASN A 76 12.48 -27.93 0.48
N ILE A 77 11.70 -28.08 1.56
CA ILE A 77 10.81 -27.03 2.08
C ILE A 77 11.63 -25.83 2.60
N LEU A 78 12.70 -26.08 3.36
CA LEU A 78 13.56 -25.01 3.90
C LEU A 78 14.27 -24.23 2.79
N ILE A 79 14.79 -24.92 1.77
CA ILE A 79 15.41 -24.29 0.61
C ILE A 79 14.36 -23.46 -0.16
N SER A 80 13.14 -23.97 -0.33
CA SER A 80 12.05 -23.24 -0.96
C SER A 80 11.71 -21.93 -0.20
N SER A 81 11.62 -22.00 1.13
CA SER A 81 11.36 -20.83 1.98
C SER A 81 12.49 -19.81 1.91
N PHE A 82 13.74 -20.26 1.85
CA PHE A 82 14.90 -19.39 1.65
C PHE A 82 14.86 -18.67 0.30
N ILE A 83 14.73 -19.41 -0.80
CA ILE A 83 14.75 -18.86 -2.17
C ILE A 83 13.60 -17.87 -2.35
N SER A 84 12.39 -18.23 -1.95
CA SER A 84 11.22 -17.34 -2.02
C SER A 84 11.43 -16.07 -1.19
N SER A 85 11.89 -16.19 0.06
CA SER A 85 12.18 -15.04 0.91
C SER A 85 13.23 -14.10 0.31
N PHE A 86 14.27 -14.67 -0.30
CA PHE A 86 15.29 -13.90 -1.03
C PHE A 86 14.70 -13.18 -2.24
N LEU A 87 13.95 -13.88 -3.09
CA LEU A 87 13.32 -13.30 -4.29
C LEU A 87 12.32 -12.19 -3.95
N ILE A 88 11.67 -12.26 -2.78
CA ILE A 88 10.76 -11.20 -2.32
C ILE A 88 11.51 -9.91 -1.99
N VAL A 89 12.70 -10.04 -1.40
CA VAL A 89 13.52 -8.92 -0.94
C VAL A 89 14.40 -8.35 -2.06
N TRP A 90 14.82 -9.20 -3.00
CA TRP A 90 15.76 -8.87 -4.06
C TRP A 90 15.42 -7.61 -4.88
N PRO A 91 14.17 -7.39 -5.33
CA PRO A 91 13.81 -6.16 -6.05
C PRO A 91 14.09 -4.89 -5.24
N ALA A 92 13.87 -4.92 -3.92
CA ALA A 92 14.12 -3.76 -3.06
C ALA A 92 15.62 -3.49 -2.87
N ILE A 93 16.45 -4.54 -2.80
CA ILE A 93 17.91 -4.40 -2.74
C ILE A 93 18.45 -3.69 -3.99
N ILE A 94 17.96 -4.07 -5.17
CA ILE A 94 18.35 -3.44 -6.45
C ILE A 94 17.82 -2.00 -6.50
N PHE A 95 16.53 -1.82 -6.22
CA PHE A 95 15.85 -0.53 -6.35
C PHE A 95 16.50 0.55 -5.48
N PHE A 96 16.75 0.26 -4.20
CA PHE A 96 17.37 1.22 -3.27
C PHE A 96 18.92 1.25 -3.35
N LYS A 97 19.51 0.51 -4.31
CA LYS A 97 20.95 0.35 -4.47
C LYS A 97 21.66 0.07 -3.14
N LEU A 98 21.14 -0.90 -2.39
CA LEU A 98 21.59 -1.17 -1.02
C LEU A 98 22.98 -1.81 -0.97
N TYR A 99 23.44 -2.41 -2.08
CA TYR A 99 24.79 -2.97 -2.22
C TYR A 99 25.92 -1.93 -2.00
N ASN A 100 25.63 -0.63 -2.05
CA ASN A 100 26.56 0.42 -1.66
C ASN A 100 26.54 0.62 -0.12
N ILE A 101 27.33 -0.19 0.60
CA ILE A 101 27.36 -0.33 2.08
C ILE A 101 27.88 0.92 2.81
N PHE A 102 28.42 1.92 2.10
CA PHE A 102 29.02 3.13 2.71
C PHE A 102 28.04 4.03 3.48
N ASN A 103 26.73 3.74 3.46
CA ASN A 103 25.73 4.48 4.22
C ASN A 103 25.16 3.61 5.37
N PHE A 104 25.30 4.06 6.61
CA PHE A 104 24.83 3.37 7.82
C PHE A 104 23.32 3.06 7.78
N LEU A 105 22.50 3.91 7.13
CA LEU A 105 21.08 3.64 6.95
C LEU A 105 20.84 2.46 6.00
N LYS A 106 21.57 2.41 4.87
CA LYS A 106 21.48 1.30 3.91
C LYS A 106 21.95 -0.02 4.54
N PHE A 107 23.00 0.05 5.36
CA PHE A 107 23.49 -1.11 6.12
C PHE A 107 22.44 -1.65 7.10
N LYS A 108 21.75 -0.78 7.85
CA LYS A 108 20.64 -1.18 8.73
C LYS A 108 19.50 -1.87 7.97
N ILE A 109 19.15 -1.37 6.78
CA ILE A 109 18.11 -1.95 5.93
C ILE A 109 18.53 -3.35 5.44
N ILE A 110 19.78 -3.54 5.01
CA ILE A 110 20.29 -4.85 4.60
C ILE A 110 20.24 -5.85 5.75
N ILE A 111 20.68 -5.45 6.95
CA ILE A 111 20.62 -6.31 8.13
C ILE A 111 19.18 -6.76 8.39
N ARG A 112 18.20 -5.84 8.30
CA ARG A 112 16.78 -6.15 8.47
C ARG A 112 16.30 -7.18 7.44
N TYR A 113 16.73 -7.07 6.18
CA TYR A 113 16.43 -8.04 5.13
C TYR A 113 17.02 -9.42 5.38
N ILE A 114 18.26 -9.49 5.89
CA ILE A 114 18.89 -10.77 6.28
C ILE A 114 18.09 -11.41 7.41
N PHE A 115 17.74 -10.65 8.44
CA PHE A 115 16.93 -11.15 9.55
C PHE A 115 15.55 -11.64 9.10
N TYR A 116 14.89 -10.92 8.19
CA TYR A 116 13.63 -11.35 7.58
C TYR A 116 13.74 -12.76 6.96
N ILE A 117 14.81 -13.03 6.21
CA ILE A 117 15.01 -14.33 5.55
C ILE A 117 15.22 -15.40 6.62
N ILE A 118 16.05 -15.14 7.62
CA ILE A 118 16.32 -16.05 8.73
C ILE A 118 15.04 -16.40 9.49
N VAL A 119 14.21 -15.40 9.81
CA VAL A 119 12.92 -15.56 10.50
C VAL A 119 11.97 -16.46 9.72
N ASN A 120 11.86 -16.31 8.40
CA ASN A 120 10.98 -17.16 7.59
C ASN A 120 11.44 -18.63 7.56
N VAL A 121 12.73 -18.85 7.39
CA VAL A 121 13.31 -20.19 7.36
C VAL A 121 13.16 -20.86 8.72
N LEU A 122 13.43 -20.14 9.82
CA LEU A 122 13.21 -20.64 11.18
C LEU A 122 11.74 -20.96 11.46
N THR A 123 10.82 -20.09 11.02
CA THR A 123 9.38 -20.33 11.17
C THR A 123 8.96 -21.61 10.45
N SER A 124 9.48 -21.83 9.23
CA SER A 124 9.22 -23.05 8.45
C SER A 124 9.77 -24.30 9.18
N TYR A 125 11.00 -24.22 9.71
CA TYR A 125 11.60 -25.30 10.49
C TYR A 125 10.78 -25.62 11.75
N CYS A 126 10.44 -24.61 12.54
CA CYS A 126 9.64 -24.77 13.76
C CYS A 126 8.25 -25.35 13.46
N THR A 127 7.64 -24.95 12.34
CA THR A 127 6.34 -25.49 11.92
C THR A 127 6.38 -26.99 11.66
N ILE A 128 7.39 -27.46 10.94
CA ILE A 128 7.55 -28.89 10.66
C ILE A 128 7.89 -29.66 11.94
N LYS A 129 8.83 -29.15 12.73
CA LYS A 129 9.34 -29.86 13.90
C LYS A 129 8.32 -29.92 15.04
N TYR A 130 7.58 -28.84 15.27
CA TYR A 130 6.70 -28.72 16.43
C TYR A 130 5.22 -28.85 16.07
N LEU A 131 4.75 -28.12 15.06
CA LEU A 131 3.32 -28.06 14.74
C LEU A 131 2.83 -29.32 14.00
N LYS A 132 3.59 -29.81 13.01
CA LYS A 132 3.22 -31.04 12.29
C LYS A 132 3.24 -32.26 13.22
N SER A 133 4.28 -32.41 14.03
CA SER A 133 4.35 -33.50 15.03
C SER A 133 3.19 -33.42 16.02
N ALA A 134 2.82 -32.22 16.49
CA ALA A 134 1.63 -32.06 17.32
C ALA A 134 0.33 -32.49 16.62
N PHE A 135 0.16 -32.18 15.33
CA PHE A 135 -1.00 -32.65 14.53
C PHE A 135 -1.03 -34.17 14.36
N LEU A 136 0.13 -34.84 14.36
CA LEU A 136 0.24 -36.29 14.28
C LEU A 136 0.09 -36.98 15.65
N GLY A 137 -0.14 -36.21 16.72
CA GLY A 137 -0.22 -36.73 18.09
C GLY A 137 1.14 -37.06 18.72
N GLU A 138 2.23 -36.69 18.06
CA GLU A 138 3.59 -36.81 18.56
C GLU A 138 3.90 -35.59 19.45
N TYR A 139 3.46 -35.65 20.70
CA TYR A 139 3.74 -34.58 21.67
C TYR A 139 5.23 -34.56 22.03
N ILE A 140 5.88 -33.43 21.81
CA ILE A 140 7.33 -33.25 21.99
C ILE A 140 7.69 -32.98 23.46
N PHE A 141 6.71 -32.55 24.27
CA PHE A 141 6.89 -32.27 25.68
C PHE A 141 6.25 -33.36 26.54
N ILE A 142 6.99 -33.80 27.56
CA ILE A 142 6.59 -34.75 28.62
C ILE A 142 5.59 -34.05 29.55
N LEU A 143 4.44 -33.67 29.02
CA LEU A 143 3.35 -33.05 29.77
C LEU A 143 2.10 -33.88 29.52
N ASP A 144 1.58 -34.49 30.59
CA ASP A 144 0.42 -35.40 30.54
C ASP A 144 -0.87 -34.74 30.02
N ASN A 145 -0.90 -33.40 30.02
CA ASN A 145 -2.01 -32.63 29.47
C ASN A 145 -1.75 -32.23 28.01
N SER A 146 -2.49 -32.85 27.09
CA SER A 146 -2.42 -32.63 25.65
C SER A 146 -2.64 -31.17 25.23
N ALA A 147 -3.50 -30.42 25.93
CA ALA A 147 -3.74 -29.01 25.65
C ALA A 147 -2.55 -28.14 26.07
N VAL A 148 -1.95 -28.43 27.23
CA VAL A 148 -0.77 -27.70 27.71
C VAL A 148 0.44 -27.99 26.83
N SER A 149 0.65 -29.26 26.45
CA SER A 149 1.71 -29.66 25.52
C SER A 149 1.57 -28.95 24.16
N PHE A 150 0.35 -28.85 23.63
CA PHE A 150 0.07 -28.09 22.41
C PHE A 150 0.40 -26.59 22.54
N ILE A 151 0.02 -25.94 23.64
CA ILE A 151 0.35 -24.53 23.89
C ILE A 151 1.88 -24.32 23.89
N PHE A 152 2.63 -25.19 24.55
CA PHE A 152 4.09 -25.12 24.57
C PHE A 152 4.73 -25.37 23.19
N THR A 153 4.10 -26.17 22.31
CA THR A 153 4.58 -26.34 20.92
C THR A 153 4.37 -25.11 20.03
N ILE A 154 3.44 -24.21 20.37
CA ILE A 154 3.20 -22.97 19.61
C ILE A 154 4.19 -21.87 19.99
N ILE A 155 4.70 -21.85 21.22
CA ILE A 155 5.63 -20.81 21.71
C ILE A 155 6.86 -20.64 20.79
N PRO A 156 7.58 -21.70 20.35
CA PRO A 156 8.70 -21.57 19.43
C PRO A 156 8.37 -20.94 18.08
N ILE A 157 7.12 -21.03 17.63
CA ILE A 157 6.64 -20.45 16.36
C ILE A 157 6.41 -18.95 16.51
N LEU A 158 6.18 -18.46 17.74
CA LEU A 158 6.00 -17.04 18.04
C LEU A 158 7.34 -16.30 18.26
N ILE A 159 8.41 -17.03 18.62
CA ILE A 159 9.76 -16.46 18.88
C ILE A 159 10.31 -15.62 17.70
N PRO A 160 10.25 -16.09 16.44
CA PRO A 160 10.75 -15.31 15.30
C PRO A 160 10.07 -13.93 15.18
N GLY A 161 8.79 -13.82 15.56
CA GLY A 161 8.07 -12.54 15.58
C GLY A 161 8.43 -11.61 16.72
N ILE A 162 8.73 -12.17 17.89
CA ILE A 162 9.26 -11.40 19.01
C ILE A 162 10.64 -10.83 18.64
N ILE A 163 11.48 -11.64 17.98
CA ILE A 163 12.80 -11.21 17.49
C ILE A 163 12.66 -10.10 16.45
N GLU A 164 11.78 -10.26 15.44
CA GLU A 164 11.53 -9.21 14.44
C GLU A 164 11.05 -7.89 15.09
N LYS A 165 10.20 -7.97 16.12
CA LYS A 165 9.75 -6.79 16.88
C LYS A 165 10.90 -6.10 17.62
N ILE A 166 11.75 -6.85 18.31
CA ILE A 166 12.92 -6.29 19.02
C ILE A 166 13.87 -5.63 18.02
N ILE A 167 14.14 -6.30 16.90
CA ILE A 167 14.97 -5.78 15.81
C ILE A 167 14.35 -4.51 15.24
N SER A 168 13.06 -4.49 14.91
CA SER A 168 12.40 -3.27 14.41
C SER A 168 12.63 -2.10 15.38
N LYS A 169 12.50 -2.34 16.69
CA LYS A 169 12.70 -1.32 17.75
C LYS A 169 14.12 -0.74 17.76
N VAL A 170 15.12 -1.60 17.60
CA VAL A 170 16.56 -1.22 17.62
C VAL A 170 16.99 -0.51 16.33
N PHE A 171 16.39 -0.88 15.21
CA PHE A 171 16.75 -0.37 13.90
C PHE A 171 15.85 0.77 13.40
N TYR A 172 14.86 1.23 14.19
CA TYR A 172 14.12 2.46 13.90
C TYR A 172 15.07 3.65 13.81
N THR A 173 15.05 4.31 12.67
CA THR A 173 15.61 5.65 12.50
C THR A 173 14.46 6.63 12.50
N TYR A 174 14.27 7.32 13.63
CA TYR A 174 13.46 8.53 13.69
C TYR A 174 14.13 9.58 12.81
N THR A 175 13.54 9.87 11.66
CA THR A 175 14.03 10.91 10.77
C THR A 175 13.42 12.25 11.14
N ASP A 176 13.80 12.78 12.30
CA ASP A 176 13.54 14.17 12.65
C ASP A 176 14.42 15.10 11.76
N LYS A 177 13.80 15.77 10.78
CA LYS A 177 14.28 16.93 9.95
C LYS A 177 15.10 16.63 8.66
N PRO A 178 15.18 17.58 7.69
CA PRO A 178 14.18 18.49 7.12
C PRO A 178 13.55 17.91 5.82
N PHE A 179 12.36 18.39 5.46
CA PHE A 179 11.24 17.53 5.02
C PHE A 179 10.95 17.47 3.49
N ILE A 180 11.79 18.02 2.60
CA ILE A 180 11.50 18.06 1.14
C ILE A 180 12.51 17.26 0.32
N GLU A 181 13.78 17.18 0.74
CA GLU A 181 14.82 16.43 0.02
C GLU A 181 14.75 14.92 0.23
N LYS A 182 14.14 14.45 1.33
CA LYS A 182 14.02 13.01 1.63
C LYS A 182 12.94 12.28 0.82
N PHE A 183 11.95 13.00 0.29
CA PHE A 183 10.86 12.39 -0.50
C PHE A 183 11.09 12.42 -2.01
N TYR A 184 12.31 12.75 -2.44
CA TYR A 184 12.63 12.86 -3.86
C TYR A 184 12.37 11.54 -4.61
N GLU A 185 12.67 10.41 -3.97
CA GLU A 185 12.38 9.09 -4.54
C GLU A 185 10.87 8.82 -4.61
N GLU A 186 10.08 9.05 -3.55
CA GLU A 186 8.63 8.83 -3.63
C GLU A 186 7.94 9.80 -4.60
N ILE A 187 8.41 11.04 -4.70
CA ILE A 187 7.90 12.01 -5.67
C ILE A 187 8.23 11.53 -7.08
N ASN A 188 9.47 11.12 -7.36
CA ASN A 188 9.86 10.62 -8.69
C ASN A 188 9.09 9.36 -9.07
N ILE A 189 8.93 8.41 -8.15
CA ILE A 189 8.10 7.21 -8.38
C ILE A 189 6.66 7.61 -8.68
N THR A 190 6.11 8.59 -7.96
CA THR A 190 4.74 9.06 -8.21
C THR A 190 4.64 9.73 -9.57
N LEU A 191 5.62 10.54 -9.98
CA LEU A 191 5.69 11.19 -11.29
C LEU A 191 5.79 10.17 -12.43
N GLU A 192 6.71 9.21 -12.34
CA GLU A 192 6.84 8.12 -13.33
C GLU A 192 5.53 7.34 -13.47
N ASN A 193 4.90 6.99 -12.34
CA ASN A 193 3.61 6.29 -12.36
C ASN A 193 2.48 7.15 -12.95
N ILE A 194 2.49 8.47 -12.69
CA ILE A 194 1.56 9.40 -13.33
C ILE A 194 1.75 9.37 -14.83
N ASP A 195 2.97 9.45 -15.35
CA ASP A 195 3.21 9.43 -16.79
C ASP A 195 2.70 8.16 -17.48
N LEU A 196 2.84 7.01 -16.81
CA LEU A 196 2.31 5.74 -17.31
C LEU A 196 0.77 5.72 -17.43
N ILE A 197 0.04 6.39 -16.53
CA ILE A 197 -1.44 6.36 -16.50
C ILE A 197 -2.09 7.61 -17.12
N LYS A 198 -1.34 8.72 -17.21
CA LYS A 198 -1.83 10.04 -17.65
C LYS A 198 -2.50 9.94 -19.01
N TYR A 199 -1.85 9.26 -19.97
CA TYR A 199 -2.39 9.04 -21.31
C TYR A 199 -3.75 8.34 -21.29
N LYS A 200 -3.87 7.29 -20.47
CA LYS A 200 -5.10 6.50 -20.36
C LYS A 200 -6.23 7.32 -19.75
N ILE A 201 -5.98 8.02 -18.65
CA ILE A 201 -6.99 8.86 -17.98
C ILE A 201 -7.39 10.02 -18.88
N PHE A 202 -6.42 10.65 -19.56
CA PHE A 202 -6.68 11.73 -20.50
C PHE A 202 -7.60 11.26 -21.63
N ASN A 203 -7.27 10.18 -22.32
CA ASN A 203 -8.09 9.68 -23.44
C ASN A 203 -9.52 9.33 -23.03
N LEU A 204 -9.72 8.79 -21.83
CA LEU A 204 -11.05 8.42 -21.35
C LEU A 204 -11.91 9.61 -20.95
N TYR A 205 -11.31 10.70 -20.47
CA TYR A 205 -12.04 11.76 -19.76
C TYR A 205 -11.74 13.20 -20.24
N LYS A 206 -10.97 13.38 -21.32
CA LYS A 206 -10.55 14.72 -21.80
C LYS A 206 -11.72 15.67 -22.05
N TYR A 207 -12.84 15.16 -22.57
CA TYR A 207 -14.02 15.98 -22.86
C TYR A 207 -14.73 16.45 -21.58
N GLU A 208 -14.90 15.57 -20.59
CA GLU A 208 -15.45 15.90 -19.28
C GLU A 208 -14.56 16.90 -18.54
N ILE A 209 -13.24 16.66 -18.55
CA ILE A 209 -12.26 17.55 -17.93
C ILE A 209 -12.33 18.93 -18.59
N LYS A 210 -12.29 19.03 -19.93
CA LYS A 210 -12.39 20.32 -20.65
C LYS A 210 -13.67 21.05 -20.26
N LYS A 211 -14.82 20.37 -20.39
CA LYS A 211 -16.14 20.94 -20.16
C LYS A 211 -16.33 21.46 -18.74
N PHE A 212 -15.94 20.68 -17.72
CA PHE A 212 -16.15 21.09 -16.33
C PHE A 212 -15.08 22.05 -15.82
N SER A 213 -13.87 21.99 -16.34
CA SER A 213 -12.82 22.96 -16.01
C SER A 213 -13.18 24.35 -16.54
N GLN A 214 -13.66 24.45 -17.79
CA GLN A 214 -14.12 25.72 -18.36
C GLN A 214 -15.29 26.31 -17.57
N LYS A 215 -16.28 25.50 -17.18
CA LYS A 215 -17.42 25.95 -16.38
C LYS A 215 -17.02 26.48 -15.00
N ASN A 216 -15.93 25.97 -14.44
CA ASN A 216 -15.48 26.35 -13.10
C ASN A 216 -14.33 27.37 -13.11
N ASP A 217 -13.81 27.75 -14.28
CA ASP A 217 -12.63 28.60 -14.45
C ASP A 217 -11.35 28.03 -13.79
N ILE A 218 -11.11 26.75 -14.03
CA ILE A 218 -9.99 26.00 -13.46
C ILE A 218 -9.08 25.54 -14.58
N ASN A 219 -7.78 25.49 -14.32
CA ASN A 219 -6.83 24.88 -15.24
C ASN A 219 -7.11 23.36 -15.38
N PRO A 220 -7.48 22.84 -16.56
CA PRO A 220 -7.80 21.43 -16.74
C PRO A 220 -6.64 20.48 -16.42
N LYS A 221 -5.38 20.95 -16.49
CA LYS A 221 -4.21 20.15 -16.08
C LYS A 221 -4.29 19.75 -14.60
N ILE A 222 -4.76 20.65 -13.71
CA ILE A 222 -4.86 20.31 -12.28
C ILE A 222 -5.87 19.18 -12.03
N VAL A 223 -6.98 19.19 -12.78
CA VAL A 223 -8.03 18.17 -12.66
C VAL A 223 -7.48 16.83 -13.14
N LEU A 224 -6.78 16.81 -14.27
CA LEU A 224 -6.14 15.61 -14.79
C LEU A 224 -5.16 15.02 -13.77
N TYR A 225 -4.22 15.82 -13.26
CA TYR A 225 -3.21 15.31 -12.33
C TYR A 225 -3.80 14.87 -10.99
N ILE A 226 -4.83 15.54 -10.47
CA ILE A 226 -5.58 15.07 -9.30
C ILE A 226 -6.21 13.69 -9.59
N LEU A 227 -6.87 13.51 -10.74
CA LEU A 227 -7.45 12.21 -11.11
C LEU A 227 -6.39 11.12 -11.27
N CYS A 228 -5.20 11.46 -11.80
CA CYS A 228 -4.08 10.53 -11.87
C CYS A 228 -3.61 10.11 -10.47
N ILE A 229 -3.34 11.07 -9.59
CA ILE A 229 -2.87 10.79 -8.23
C ILE A 229 -3.92 9.96 -7.46
N GLU A 230 -5.20 10.32 -7.53
CA GLU A 230 -6.27 9.57 -6.87
C GLU A 230 -6.46 8.17 -7.47
N SER A 231 -6.27 8.01 -8.78
CA SER A 231 -6.27 6.68 -9.40
C SER A 231 -5.10 5.81 -8.96
N LEU A 232 -3.96 6.39 -8.58
CA LEU A 232 -2.82 5.65 -8.01
C LEU A 232 -3.13 5.23 -6.57
N TYR A 233 -3.69 6.14 -5.76
CA TYR A 233 -4.01 5.88 -4.36
C TYR A 233 -5.25 4.99 -4.14
N ARG A 234 -6.20 4.97 -5.09
CA ARG A 234 -7.38 4.09 -5.08
C ARG A 234 -7.03 2.59 -5.04
N GLY A 235 -5.83 2.24 -5.46
CA GLY A 235 -5.34 0.87 -5.42
C GLY A 235 -5.83 -0.02 -6.58
N ASN A 236 -5.69 -1.32 -6.38
CA ASN A 236 -5.76 -2.37 -7.40
C ASN A 236 -7.20 -2.70 -7.83
N PHE A 237 -7.32 -3.52 -8.87
CA PHE A 237 -8.62 -3.94 -9.43
C PHE A 237 -9.58 -4.53 -8.38
N PHE A 238 -9.08 -5.31 -7.43
CA PHE A 238 -9.89 -5.90 -6.36
C PHE A 238 -10.43 -4.85 -5.38
N GLU A 239 -9.65 -3.85 -5.00
CA GLU A 239 -10.10 -2.74 -4.14
C GLU A 239 -11.21 -1.93 -4.83
N ARG A 240 -11.11 -1.75 -6.15
CA ARG A 240 -12.16 -1.08 -6.94
C ARG A 240 -13.45 -1.89 -7.00
N ILE A 241 -13.35 -3.21 -7.05
CA ILE A 241 -14.52 -4.11 -7.00
C ILE A 241 -15.12 -4.09 -5.60
N SER A 242 -14.31 -4.22 -4.56
CA SER A 242 -14.80 -4.22 -3.18
C SER A 242 -15.46 -2.89 -2.83
N GLU A 243 -14.90 -1.76 -3.27
CA GLU A 243 -15.50 -0.43 -3.16
C GLU A 243 -16.91 -0.38 -3.80
N LYS A 244 -17.05 -0.92 -5.02
CA LYS A 244 -18.35 -1.02 -5.71
C LYS A 244 -19.34 -1.89 -4.95
N ILE A 245 -18.94 -3.09 -4.56
CA ILE A 245 -19.79 -4.03 -3.81
C ILE A 245 -20.24 -3.37 -2.50
N TYR A 246 -19.30 -2.75 -1.77
CA TYR A 246 -19.58 -2.12 -0.50
C TYR A 246 -20.58 -0.96 -0.64
N CYS A 247 -20.43 -0.11 -1.66
CA CYS A 247 -21.37 0.99 -1.89
C CYS A 247 -22.72 0.56 -2.48
N CYS A 248 -22.77 -0.56 -3.21
CA CYS A 248 -24.02 -1.08 -3.76
C CYS A 248 -24.87 -1.77 -2.68
N PHE A 249 -24.27 -2.70 -1.94
CA PHE A 249 -24.96 -3.58 -1.00
C PHE A 249 -24.97 -3.05 0.45
N PHE A 250 -23.89 -2.38 0.88
CA PHE A 250 -23.72 -1.91 2.27
C PHE A 250 -23.64 -0.38 2.35
N TYR A 251 -24.54 0.30 1.63
CA TYR A 251 -24.47 1.76 1.45
C TYR A 251 -24.55 2.56 2.75
N ASP A 252 -25.39 2.15 3.70
CA ASP A 252 -25.56 2.86 4.98
C ASP A 252 -24.28 2.80 5.81
N LEU A 253 -23.58 1.66 5.76
CA LEU A 253 -22.26 1.52 6.37
C LEU A 253 -21.20 2.34 5.62
N ALA A 254 -21.30 2.47 4.30
CA ALA A 254 -20.42 3.30 3.50
C ALA A 254 -20.56 4.79 3.87
N ILE A 255 -21.79 5.27 4.08
CA ILE A 255 -22.06 6.63 4.58
C ILE A 255 -21.47 6.79 5.99
N LYS A 256 -21.75 5.85 6.90
CA LYS A 256 -21.29 5.93 8.30
C LYS A 256 -19.75 5.96 8.41
N LYS A 257 -19.06 5.22 7.54
CA LYS A 257 -17.58 5.19 7.48
C LYS A 257 -16.96 6.29 6.61
N ASP A 258 -17.79 7.12 5.98
CA ASP A 258 -17.37 8.21 5.10
C ASP A 258 -16.34 7.80 4.02
N ILE A 259 -16.72 6.79 3.22
CA ILE A 259 -15.83 6.17 2.23
C ILE A 259 -15.55 7.13 1.06
N SER A 260 -14.31 7.09 0.58
CA SER A 260 -13.84 7.73 -0.66
C SER A 260 -14.20 6.89 -1.89
N ILE A 261 -14.78 7.51 -2.92
CA ILE A 261 -15.39 6.78 -4.03
C ILE A 261 -14.88 7.24 -5.41
N GLY A 262 -14.73 6.26 -6.29
CA GLY A 262 -14.62 6.46 -7.72
C GLY A 262 -13.25 6.92 -8.16
N ILE A 263 -13.14 7.42 -9.40
CA ILE A 263 -11.85 7.85 -9.96
C ILE A 263 -11.23 9.04 -9.22
N SER A 264 -12.07 9.86 -8.60
CA SER A 264 -11.64 11.04 -7.84
C SER A 264 -11.45 10.75 -6.35
N GLN A 265 -11.80 9.55 -5.86
CA GLN A 265 -11.68 9.15 -4.45
C GLN A 265 -12.19 10.20 -3.44
N ILE A 266 -13.31 10.86 -3.76
CA ILE A 266 -13.89 11.88 -2.89
C ILE A 266 -14.78 11.20 -1.84
N LYS A 267 -14.68 11.65 -0.59
CA LYS A 267 -15.53 11.20 0.52
C LYS A 267 -17.00 11.53 0.31
N LEU A 268 -17.89 10.65 0.75
CA LEU A 268 -19.33 10.83 0.65
C LEU A 268 -19.83 12.10 1.32
N SER A 269 -19.29 12.43 2.51
CA SER A 269 -19.60 13.66 3.24
C SER A 269 -19.27 14.90 2.42
N VAL A 270 -18.11 14.92 1.77
CA VAL A 270 -17.66 16.04 0.93
C VAL A 270 -18.56 16.18 -0.29
N ILE A 271 -18.93 15.09 -0.96
CA ILE A 271 -19.88 15.14 -2.09
C ILE A 271 -21.23 15.70 -1.63
N SER A 272 -21.72 15.26 -0.47
CA SER A 272 -22.99 15.71 0.12
C SER A 272 -22.97 17.21 0.42
N ASN A 273 -21.88 17.71 1.00
CA ASN A 273 -21.70 19.13 1.30
C ASN A 273 -21.68 19.98 0.02
N ILE A 274 -20.90 19.60 -1.00
CA ILE A 274 -20.76 20.33 -2.28
C ILE A 274 -22.07 20.36 -3.08
N LEU A 275 -22.92 19.35 -2.90
CA LEU A 275 -24.21 19.26 -3.58
C LEU A 275 -25.37 19.80 -2.75
N GLU A 276 -25.16 20.05 -1.45
CA GLU A 276 -26.22 20.37 -0.49
C GLU A 276 -27.36 19.34 -0.55
N GLN A 277 -27.00 18.07 -0.72
CA GLN A 277 -27.95 16.97 -0.93
C GLN A 277 -27.61 15.78 -0.05
N SER A 278 -28.64 15.08 0.40
CA SER A 278 -28.49 13.83 1.16
C SER A 278 -27.76 12.77 0.32
N PRO A 279 -26.86 11.95 0.92
CA PRO A 279 -26.14 10.88 0.23
C PRO A 279 -27.01 9.94 -0.60
N TYR A 280 -28.22 9.64 -0.12
CA TYR A 280 -29.16 8.76 -0.80
C TYR A 280 -29.59 9.26 -2.19
N VAL A 281 -29.60 10.57 -2.42
CA VAL A 281 -30.05 11.18 -3.68
C VAL A 281 -29.05 10.93 -4.82
N PHE A 282 -27.75 10.88 -4.51
CA PHE A 282 -26.70 10.69 -5.52
C PHE A 282 -26.13 9.27 -5.54
N LYS A 283 -26.67 8.32 -4.76
CA LYS A 283 -26.22 6.91 -4.71
C LYS A 283 -25.97 6.31 -6.09
N LYS A 284 -26.93 6.45 -7.02
CA LYS A 284 -26.84 5.87 -8.38
C LYS A 284 -25.76 6.53 -9.26
N LYS A 285 -25.27 7.71 -8.89
CA LYS A 285 -24.29 8.50 -9.66
C LYS A 285 -22.86 8.34 -9.15
N LEU A 286 -22.66 7.68 -8.02
CA LEU A 286 -21.37 7.56 -7.33
C LEU A 286 -20.24 6.94 -8.16
N PHE A 287 -20.57 6.05 -9.09
CA PHE A 287 -19.58 5.42 -9.96
C PHE A 287 -19.59 5.98 -11.39
N ASN A 288 -20.33 7.05 -11.64
CA ASN A 288 -20.33 7.72 -12.94
C ASN A 288 -19.13 8.70 -13.01
N PRO A 289 -18.11 8.45 -13.85
CA PRO A 289 -16.92 9.30 -13.92
C PRO A 289 -17.25 10.75 -14.26
N ARG A 290 -18.21 11.00 -15.15
CA ARG A 290 -18.65 12.35 -15.52
C ARG A 290 -19.22 13.12 -14.34
N PHE A 291 -19.96 12.44 -13.45
CA PHE A 291 -20.46 13.04 -12.22
C PHE A 291 -19.32 13.37 -11.27
N LEU A 292 -18.41 12.43 -11.04
CA LEU A 292 -17.28 12.62 -10.13
C LEU A 292 -16.35 13.74 -10.58
N ILE A 293 -15.97 13.79 -11.86
CA ILE A 293 -15.12 14.86 -12.43
C ILE A 293 -15.79 16.24 -12.24
N LYS A 294 -17.12 16.32 -12.42
CA LYS A 294 -17.87 17.56 -12.15
C LYS A 294 -17.72 17.99 -10.69
N ILE A 295 -17.83 17.06 -9.74
CA ILE A 295 -17.67 17.35 -8.31
C ILE A 295 -16.22 17.75 -8.00
N THR A 296 -15.23 17.04 -8.53
CA THR A 296 -13.81 17.39 -8.40
C THR A 296 -13.54 18.84 -8.82
N CYS A 297 -14.05 19.27 -9.98
CA CYS A 297 -13.91 20.65 -10.42
C CYS A 297 -14.57 21.64 -9.45
N LYS A 298 -15.76 21.34 -8.93
CA LYS A 298 -16.42 22.21 -7.94
C LYS A 298 -15.61 22.35 -6.65
N ILE A 299 -15.12 21.23 -6.10
CA ILE A 299 -14.27 21.22 -4.90
C ILE A 299 -13.04 22.09 -5.12
N ILE A 300 -12.31 21.89 -6.22
CA ILE A 300 -11.12 22.68 -6.50
C ILE A 300 -11.47 24.17 -6.55
N LYS A 301 -12.59 24.57 -7.17
CA LYS A 301 -13.02 25.98 -7.21
C LYS A 301 -13.27 26.55 -5.82
N GLU A 302 -14.13 25.89 -5.04
CA GLU A 302 -14.55 26.37 -3.72
C GLU A 302 -13.37 26.45 -2.76
N GLU A 303 -12.53 25.42 -2.75
CA GLU A 303 -11.37 25.35 -1.87
C GLU A 303 -10.30 26.35 -2.25
N THR A 304 -10.14 26.62 -3.54
CA THR A 304 -9.25 27.68 -4.00
C THR A 304 -9.76 29.08 -3.59
N LEU A 305 -11.07 29.30 -3.57
CA LEU A 305 -11.67 30.54 -3.08
C LEU A 305 -11.54 30.67 -1.55
N ASN A 306 -11.74 29.58 -0.80
CA ASN A 306 -11.57 29.54 0.65
C ASN A 306 -10.11 29.79 1.05
N PHE A 307 -9.17 29.21 0.32
CA PHE A 307 -7.74 29.44 0.51
C PHE A 307 -7.35 30.91 0.34
N LYS A 308 -7.89 31.61 -0.68
CA LYS A 308 -7.64 33.05 -0.88
C LYS A 308 -8.03 33.90 0.33
N LYS A 309 -9.06 33.47 1.08
CA LYS A 309 -9.56 34.16 2.28
C LYS A 309 -8.70 33.87 3.51
N THR A 310 -8.19 32.65 3.66
CA THR A 310 -7.52 32.19 4.89
C THR A 310 -6.00 32.34 4.86
N LYS A 311 -5.35 32.28 3.68
CA LYS A 311 -3.90 32.50 3.46
C LYS A 311 -2.96 31.79 4.46
N THR A 312 -3.28 30.58 4.89
CA THR A 312 -2.54 29.93 5.98
C THR A 312 -1.30 29.15 5.52
N LYS A 313 -1.26 28.63 4.29
CA LYS A 313 -0.18 27.75 3.75
C LYS A 313 -0.05 27.88 2.22
N ASP A 314 0.63 26.93 1.55
CA ASP A 314 0.62 26.77 0.09
C ASP A 314 -0.70 26.10 -0.39
N ILE A 315 -1.19 26.51 -1.56
CA ILE A 315 -2.47 26.06 -2.13
C ILE A 315 -2.47 24.57 -2.48
N TYR A 316 -1.34 24.01 -2.92
CA TYR A 316 -1.25 22.57 -3.21
C TYR A 316 -1.31 21.73 -1.94
N THR A 317 -0.72 22.22 -0.85
CA THR A 317 -0.81 21.57 0.46
C THR A 317 -2.22 21.65 1.01
N TYR A 318 -2.92 22.77 0.78
CA TYR A 318 -4.32 22.92 1.13
C TYR A 318 -5.20 21.93 0.36
N LEU A 319 -5.09 21.89 -0.97
CA LEU A 319 -5.82 20.92 -1.80
C LEU A 319 -5.53 19.47 -1.40
N ALA A 320 -4.27 19.10 -1.21
CA ALA A 320 -3.91 17.74 -0.80
C ALA A 320 -4.49 17.37 0.59
N SER A 321 -4.63 18.33 1.50
CA SER A 321 -5.21 18.10 2.83
C SER A 321 -6.71 17.79 2.78
N ILE A 322 -7.44 18.25 1.76
CA ILE A 322 -8.86 17.91 1.59
C ILE A 322 -9.04 16.43 1.25
N TYR A 323 -8.13 15.87 0.46
CA TYR A 323 -8.16 14.46 0.07
C TYR A 323 -7.58 13.56 1.17
N ASN A 324 -6.42 13.92 1.74
CA ASN A 324 -5.64 13.06 2.63
C ASN A 324 -5.64 13.49 4.11
N GLY A 325 -6.42 14.52 4.47
CA GLY A 325 -6.62 14.98 5.84
C GLY A 325 -5.49 15.87 6.35
N ASN A 326 -4.81 15.44 7.42
CA ASN A 326 -3.92 16.32 8.18
C ASN A 326 -2.72 16.82 7.36
N TYR A 327 -2.46 18.14 7.37
CA TYR A 327 -1.30 18.80 6.75
C TYR A 327 0.07 18.18 7.06
N ASN A 328 0.20 17.54 8.22
CA ASN A 328 1.46 16.94 8.65
C ASN A 328 1.68 15.53 8.04
N ASN A 329 0.65 14.93 7.44
CA ASN A 329 0.69 13.62 6.80
C ASN A 329 1.66 13.62 5.60
N ILE A 330 2.48 12.59 5.48
CA ILE A 330 3.47 12.45 4.41
C ILE A 330 2.78 12.30 3.05
N SER A 331 1.66 11.58 2.98
CA SER A 331 0.87 11.49 1.76
C SER A 331 0.38 12.86 1.28
N VAL A 332 -0.03 13.76 2.20
CA VAL A 332 -0.42 15.15 1.87
C VAL A 332 0.77 15.92 1.29
N LYS A 333 1.96 15.74 1.86
CA LYS A 333 3.17 16.46 1.45
C LYS A 333 3.72 15.96 0.11
N VAL A 334 3.75 14.65 -0.12
CA VAL A 334 4.12 14.03 -1.41
C VAL A 334 3.11 14.43 -2.49
N TYR A 335 1.81 14.36 -2.19
CA TYR A 335 0.76 14.82 -3.10
C TYR A 335 0.95 16.28 -3.49
N ALA A 336 1.10 17.16 -2.50
CA ALA A 336 1.28 18.59 -2.72
C ALA A 336 2.55 18.90 -3.51
N ALA A 337 3.67 18.22 -3.20
CA ALA A 337 4.91 18.35 -3.93
C ALA A 337 4.80 17.87 -5.38
N THR A 338 4.16 16.72 -5.60
CA THR A 338 3.90 16.17 -6.94
C THR A 338 3.08 17.13 -7.78
N LEU A 339 1.98 17.65 -7.24
CA LEU A 339 1.18 18.67 -7.91
C LEU A 339 2.00 19.93 -8.20
N ARG A 340 2.84 20.38 -7.26
CA ARG A 340 3.68 21.55 -7.43
C ARG A 340 4.71 21.37 -8.53
N THR A 341 5.31 20.19 -8.65
CA THR A 341 6.25 19.86 -9.72
C THR A 341 5.57 19.85 -11.09
N LEU A 342 4.41 19.21 -11.19
CA LEU A 342 3.66 19.09 -12.46
C LEU A 342 3.03 20.41 -12.93
N MET A 343 2.54 21.22 -12.00
CA MET A 343 1.80 22.45 -12.31
C MET A 343 2.68 23.71 -12.29
N GLY A 344 3.82 23.68 -11.61
CA GLY A 344 4.60 24.88 -11.29
C GLY A 344 3.89 25.82 -10.28
N LYS A 345 4.46 27.01 -10.05
CA LYS A 345 3.89 27.98 -9.09
C LYS A 345 2.55 28.55 -9.58
N ASN A 346 1.50 28.43 -8.76
CA ASN A 346 0.21 29.15 -8.84
C ASN A 346 -0.58 29.02 -10.16
N LYS A 347 -0.61 27.84 -10.81
CA LYS A 347 -1.37 27.62 -12.07
C LYS A 347 -2.73 26.92 -11.89
N ILE A 348 -3.43 27.13 -10.77
CA ILE A 348 -4.71 26.44 -10.49
C ILE A 348 -5.92 27.17 -11.10
N ILE A 349 -5.98 28.50 -10.98
CA ILE A 349 -7.11 29.34 -11.43
C ILE A 349 -6.82 29.94 -12.78
N GLY A 350 -7.87 30.12 -13.58
CA GLY A 350 -7.82 30.67 -14.92
C GLY A 350 -7.79 29.54 -15.92
N TYR A 351 -8.91 29.33 -16.58
CA TYR A 351 -8.97 28.39 -17.70
C TYR A 351 -8.00 28.86 -18.78
N LYS A 352 -6.99 28.05 -19.05
CA LYS A 352 -6.16 28.16 -20.24
C LYS A 352 -6.54 27.01 -21.14
N GLU A 353 -6.77 27.33 -22.41
CA GLU A 353 -6.84 26.27 -23.40
C GLU A 353 -5.54 25.49 -23.33
N TYR A 354 -5.66 24.20 -23.09
CA TYR A 354 -4.52 23.34 -22.91
C TYR A 354 -4.18 22.75 -24.26
N ASP A 355 -2.91 22.79 -24.62
CA ASP A 355 -2.42 22.11 -25.80
C ASP A 355 -2.36 20.61 -25.52
N GLU A 356 -2.92 19.78 -26.41
CA GLU A 356 -2.91 18.32 -26.25
C GLU A 356 -1.46 17.80 -26.19
N TYR A 357 -0.53 18.45 -26.90
CA TYR A 357 0.89 18.11 -26.86
C TYR A 357 1.55 18.48 -25.53
N GLU A 358 1.28 19.65 -24.97
CA GLU A 358 1.84 20.03 -23.66
C GLU A 358 1.38 19.15 -22.51
N ILE A 359 0.20 18.51 -22.61
CA ILE A 359 -0.30 17.59 -21.56
C ILE A 359 0.37 16.23 -21.64
N LEU A 360 0.74 15.77 -22.83
CA LEU A 360 1.39 14.48 -23.02
C LEU A 360 2.87 14.52 -22.61
N TYR A 361 3.55 15.63 -22.87
CA TYR A 361 5.00 15.75 -22.74
C TYR A 361 5.52 16.60 -21.54
N ASN A 362 4.63 17.16 -20.71
CA ASN A 362 4.95 17.66 -19.35
C ASN A 362 4.41 16.72 -18.28
#